data_AF-A0A3N9VXU8-F1
#
_entry.id   AF-A0A3N9VXU8-F1
#
_cell.length_a   1.000
_cell.length_b   1.000
_cell.length_c   1.000
_cell.angle_alpha   90.00
_cell.angle_beta   90.00
_cell.angle_gamma   90.00
#
_symmetry.space_group_name_H-M   'P 1'
#
loop_
_entity.id
_entity.type
_entity.pdbx_description
1 polymer ?
#
loop_
_entity_poly.entity_id
_entity_poly.type
_entity_poly.pdbx_seq_one_letter_code
_entity_poly.pdbx_strand_id
1 'polypeptide(L)'
;MQVLAKQGFLRKVGGGFSITEKGKRTLKAATSLPVNLRFNFYFAVGHPMGVSAGTVKEFHALVSKLNIVSIEFHLERGDFENWFRTAVDDAALADELAKIKKTDLKGEDLRKAVAKALETKYSL
;
A
#
# COMPACT_ATOMS: atom_id res chain seq x y z
N MET A 1 -8.83 -23.95 5.63
CA MET A 1 -10.13 -23.25 5.53
C MET A 1 -10.66 -22.72 6.86
N GLN A 2 -10.74 -23.53 7.93
CA GLN A 2 -11.26 -23.06 9.24
C GLN A 2 -10.45 -21.89 9.84
N VAL A 3 -9.11 -21.89 9.71
CA VAL A 3 -8.25 -20.78 10.17
C VAL A 3 -8.55 -19.47 9.41
N LEU A 4 -8.65 -19.53 8.09
CA LEU A 4 -8.98 -18.37 7.24
C LEU A 4 -10.39 -17.82 7.52
N ALA A 5 -11.34 -18.70 7.84
CA ALA A 5 -12.67 -18.30 8.28
C ALA A 5 -12.65 -17.63 9.66
N LYS A 6 -11.89 -18.19 10.62
CA LYS A 6 -11.69 -17.59 11.96
C LYS A 6 -11.02 -16.21 11.88
N GLN A 7 -10.11 -16.01 10.92
CA GLN A 7 -9.45 -14.72 10.66
C GLN A 7 -10.31 -13.73 9.86
N GLY A 8 -11.51 -14.14 9.44
CA GLY A 8 -12.49 -13.31 8.73
C GLY A 8 -12.19 -13.13 7.25
N PHE A 9 -11.25 -13.88 6.65
CA PHE A 9 -10.96 -13.83 5.22
C PHE A 9 -11.99 -14.61 4.39
N LEU A 10 -12.62 -15.62 5.00
CA LEU A 10 -13.64 -16.44 4.38
C LEU A 10 -14.91 -16.45 5.23
N ARG A 11 -16.06 -16.55 4.56
CA ARG A 11 -17.37 -16.76 5.20
C ARG A 11 -17.99 -18.04 4.66
N LYS A 12 -18.47 -18.92 5.56
CA LYS A 12 -19.19 -20.14 5.19
C LYS A 12 -20.50 -19.78 4.49
N VAL A 13 -20.78 -20.41 3.36
CA VAL A 13 -22.01 -20.26 2.57
C VAL A 13 -22.45 -21.64 2.07
N GLY A 14 -23.62 -22.10 2.52
CA GLY A 14 -24.10 -23.46 2.22
C GLY A 14 -23.05 -24.53 2.55
N GLY A 15 -22.73 -25.36 1.55
CA GLY A 15 -21.68 -26.40 1.64
C GLY A 15 -20.24 -25.90 1.45
N GLY A 16 -20.01 -24.61 1.17
CA GLY A 16 -18.70 -24.06 0.81
C GLY A 16 -18.33 -22.77 1.54
N PHE A 17 -17.41 -22.01 0.95
CA PHE A 17 -16.92 -20.73 1.46
C PHE A 17 -16.91 -19.66 0.37
N SER A 18 -17.16 -18.41 0.78
CA SER A 18 -17.02 -17.21 -0.04
C SER A 18 -15.91 -16.33 0.52
N ILE A 19 -15.18 -15.64 -0.35
CA ILE A 19 -14.15 -14.68 0.06
C ILE A 19 -14.84 -13.39 0.54
N THR A 20 -14.48 -12.93 1.73
CA THR A 20 -14.99 -11.68 2.29
C THR A 20 -14.29 -10.48 1.64
N GLU A 21 -14.82 -9.27 1.82
CA GLU A 21 -14.12 -8.06 1.38
C GLU A 21 -12.73 -7.92 2.01
N LYS A 22 -12.57 -8.32 3.27
CA LYS A 22 -11.27 -8.41 3.93
C LYS A 22 -10.34 -9.38 3.18
N GLY A 23 -10.84 -10.58 2.86
CA GLY A 23 -10.08 -11.58 2.08
C GLY A 23 -9.67 -11.06 0.70
N LYS A 24 -10.57 -10.38 -0.02
CA LYS A 24 -10.27 -9.78 -1.33
C LYS A 24 -9.18 -8.70 -1.23
N ARG A 25 -9.28 -7.81 -0.24
CA ARG A 25 -8.28 -6.77 0.01
C ARG A 25 -6.91 -7.36 0.34
N THR A 26 -6.85 -8.36 1.23
CA THR A 26 -5.60 -9.04 1.57
C THR A 26 -4.98 -9.75 0.35
N LEU A 27 -5.79 -10.40 -0.48
CA LEU A 27 -5.32 -10.99 -1.75
C LEU A 27 -4.79 -9.92 -2.71
N LYS A 28 -5.53 -8.82 -2.91
CA LYS A 28 -5.08 -7.69 -3.74
C LYS A 28 -3.73 -7.15 -3.25
N ALA A 29 -3.56 -6.99 -1.94
CA ALA A 29 -2.32 -6.46 -1.36
C ALA A 29 -1.10 -7.38 -1.55
N ALA A 30 -1.33 -8.70 -1.64
CA ALA A 30 -0.29 -9.70 -1.87
C ALA A 30 -0.08 -10.05 -3.35
N THR A 31 -0.91 -9.52 -4.26
CA THR A 31 -0.80 -9.79 -5.69
C THR A 31 0.37 -9.02 -6.29
N SER A 32 1.25 -9.72 -7.00
CA SER A 32 2.42 -9.11 -7.64
C SER A 32 2.06 -8.38 -8.93
N LEU A 33 2.61 -7.18 -9.08
CA LEU A 33 2.55 -6.39 -10.29
C LEU A 33 3.68 -6.78 -11.25
N PRO A 34 3.46 -6.65 -12.58
CA PRO A 34 4.51 -6.69 -13.59
C PRO A 34 5.69 -5.78 -13.23
N VAL A 35 6.90 -6.16 -13.65
CA VAL A 35 8.15 -5.43 -13.29
C VAL A 35 8.09 -3.95 -13.67
N ASN A 36 7.51 -3.62 -14.83
CA ASN A 36 7.35 -2.25 -15.33
C ASN A 36 6.31 -1.41 -14.56
N LEU A 37 5.50 -2.03 -13.69
CA LEU A 37 4.49 -1.36 -12.87
C LEU A 37 4.88 -1.29 -11.39
N ARG A 38 6.09 -1.74 -11.02
CA ARG A 38 6.57 -1.70 -9.64
C ARG A 38 6.87 -0.28 -9.19
N PHE A 39 6.68 -0.02 -7.90
CA PHE A 39 7.08 1.26 -7.32
C PHE A 39 8.58 1.24 -7.03
N ASN A 40 9.35 2.14 -7.63
CA ASN A 40 10.79 2.25 -7.38
C ASN A 40 11.03 3.40 -6.41
N PHE A 41 11.78 3.16 -5.33
CA PHE A 41 12.09 4.19 -4.34
C PHE A 41 13.36 4.97 -4.69
N TYR A 42 13.33 6.27 -4.41
CA TYR A 42 14.39 7.24 -4.68
C TYR A 42 14.61 8.11 -3.44
N PHE A 43 15.84 8.57 -3.26
CA PHE A 43 16.14 9.65 -2.29
C PHE A 43 15.80 11.03 -2.86
N ALA A 44 16.00 11.19 -4.17
CA ALA A 44 15.81 12.43 -4.91
C ALA A 44 15.72 12.12 -6.42
N VAL A 45 15.46 13.16 -7.23
CA VAL A 45 15.51 13.05 -8.70
C VAL A 45 16.88 12.52 -9.12
N GLY A 46 16.90 11.43 -9.91
CA GLY A 46 18.14 10.79 -10.37
C GLY A 46 18.90 9.97 -9.33
N HIS A 47 18.37 9.81 -8.11
CA HIS A 47 19.04 9.10 -7.01
C HIS A 47 18.22 7.88 -6.56
N PRO A 48 18.25 6.76 -7.32
CA PRO A 48 17.51 5.55 -6.98
C PRO A 48 18.09 4.87 -5.74
N MET A 49 17.23 4.27 -4.91
CA MET A 49 17.65 3.47 -3.76
C MET A 49 18.00 2.02 -4.12
N GLY A 50 17.72 1.59 -5.36
CA GLY A 50 17.88 0.20 -5.79
C GLY A 50 16.85 -0.77 -5.21
N VAL A 51 15.80 -0.26 -4.54
CA VAL A 51 14.71 -1.07 -3.98
C VAL A 51 13.38 -0.71 -4.62
N SER A 52 12.54 -1.72 -4.82
CA SER A 52 11.20 -1.56 -5.41
C SER A 52 10.16 -2.42 -4.70
N ALA A 53 8.90 -1.98 -4.75
CA ALA A 53 7.75 -2.75 -4.31
C ALA A 53 7.01 -3.32 -5.52
N GLY A 54 6.89 -4.64 -5.58
CA GLY A 54 6.06 -5.35 -6.55
C GLY A 54 4.66 -5.66 -6.04
N THR A 55 4.40 -5.51 -4.74
CA THR A 55 3.09 -5.68 -4.13
C THR A 55 2.78 -4.50 -3.20
N VAL A 56 1.51 -4.28 -2.86
CA VAL A 56 1.16 -3.28 -1.83
C VAL A 56 1.70 -3.67 -0.46
N LYS A 57 1.76 -4.98 -0.16
CA LYS A 57 2.35 -5.48 1.07
C LYS A 57 3.84 -5.15 1.18
N GLU A 58 4.59 -5.32 0.10
CA GLU A 58 6.00 -4.90 0.03
C GLU A 58 6.14 -3.39 0.16
N PHE A 59 5.26 -2.63 -0.50
CA PHE A 59 5.23 -1.17 -0.39
C PHE A 59 5.04 -0.72 1.06
N HIS A 60 4.06 -1.27 1.79
CA HIS A 60 3.85 -0.98 3.22
C HIS A 60 5.06 -1.35 4.08
N ALA A 61 5.67 -2.51 3.83
CA ALA A 61 6.87 -2.93 4.54
C ALA A 61 8.07 -2.00 4.30
N LEU A 62 8.23 -1.50 3.07
CA LEU A 62 9.28 -0.54 2.70
C LEU A 62 8.99 0.86 3.28
N VAL A 63 7.76 1.35 3.16
CA VAL A 63 7.34 2.61 3.82
C VAL A 63 7.60 2.56 5.32
N SER A 64 7.47 1.41 5.97
CA SER A 64 7.73 1.28 7.41
C SER A 64 9.21 1.27 7.80
N LYS A 65 10.14 1.08 6.85
CA LYS A 65 11.57 0.81 7.14
C LYS A 65 12.55 1.76 6.47
N LEU A 66 12.22 2.30 5.30
CA LEU A 66 13.15 3.11 4.51
C LEU A 66 13.42 4.46 5.19
N ASN A 67 14.51 5.12 4.78
CA ASN A 67 14.81 6.48 5.23
C ASN A 67 13.63 7.40 4.94
N ILE A 68 13.25 8.20 5.94
CA ILE A 68 12.09 9.10 5.86
C ILE A 68 12.20 10.09 4.68
N VAL A 69 13.41 10.51 4.32
CA VAL A 69 13.67 11.41 3.17
C VAL A 69 13.07 10.86 1.88
N SER A 70 13.11 9.54 1.66
CA SER A 70 12.50 8.93 0.46
C SER A 70 10.98 8.99 0.49
N ILE A 71 10.38 8.80 1.67
CA ILE A 71 8.93 8.80 1.85
C ILE A 71 8.37 10.21 1.63
N GLU A 72 9.02 11.21 2.20
CA GLU A 72 8.68 12.62 1.99
C GLU A 72 8.84 13.01 0.53
N PHE A 73 9.99 12.68 -0.08
CA PHE A 73 10.27 12.97 -1.49
C PHE A 73 9.16 12.48 -2.43
N HIS A 74 8.76 11.21 -2.27
CA HIS A 74 7.73 10.63 -3.13
C HIS A 74 6.33 11.17 -2.86
N LEU A 75 5.97 11.39 -1.59
CA LEU A 75 4.65 11.92 -1.26
C LEU A 75 4.48 13.35 -1.77
N GLU A 76 5.47 14.23 -1.56
CA GLU A 76 5.41 15.63 -2.00
C GLU A 76 5.20 15.73 -3.52
N ARG A 77 5.84 14.85 -4.29
CA ARG A 77 5.71 14.76 -5.75
C ARG A 77 4.38 14.16 -6.21
N GLY A 78 3.65 13.49 -5.33
CA GLY A 78 2.44 12.73 -5.70
C GLY A 78 2.75 11.39 -6.37
N ASP A 79 3.94 10.83 -6.15
CA ASP A 79 4.32 9.56 -6.77
C ASP A 79 3.46 8.41 -6.21
N PHE A 80 3.16 8.44 -4.90
CA PHE A 80 2.33 7.43 -4.25
C PHE A 80 0.88 7.44 -4.77
N GLU A 81 0.21 8.60 -4.78
CA GLU A 81 -1.17 8.71 -5.26
C GLU A 81 -1.28 8.33 -6.75
N ASN A 82 -0.28 8.69 -7.57
CA ASN A 82 -0.24 8.28 -8.97
C ASN A 82 -0.08 6.76 -9.13
N TRP A 83 0.84 6.13 -8.39
CA TRP A 83 1.05 4.68 -8.47
C TRP A 83 -0.17 3.89 -8.01
N PHE A 84 -0.80 4.28 -6.90
CA PHE A 84 -2.02 3.62 -6.44
C PHE A 84 -3.16 3.78 -7.43
N ARG A 85 -3.28 4.92 -8.10
CA ARG A 85 -4.33 5.15 -9.11
C ARG A 85 -4.10 4.35 -10.39
N THR A 86 -2.86 4.24 -10.85
CA THR A 86 -2.56 3.73 -12.21
C THR A 86 -2.07 2.29 -12.26
N ALA A 87 -1.24 1.87 -11.30
CA ALA A 87 -0.65 0.53 -11.29
C ALA A 87 -1.42 -0.44 -10.39
N VAL A 88 -1.87 0.02 -9.22
CA VAL A 88 -2.62 -0.81 -8.25
C VAL A 88 -4.13 -0.78 -8.52
N ASP A 89 -4.61 0.20 -9.27
CA ASP A 89 -6.03 0.47 -9.53
C ASP A 89 -6.84 0.61 -8.22
N ASP A 90 -6.42 1.53 -7.36
CA ASP A 90 -7.07 1.85 -6.09
C ASP A 90 -7.23 3.36 -5.90
N ALA A 91 -8.17 3.93 -6.66
CA ALA A 91 -8.47 5.35 -6.64
C ALA A 91 -8.82 5.87 -5.23
N ALA A 92 -9.52 5.07 -4.41
CA ALA A 92 -9.91 5.47 -3.07
C ALA A 92 -8.70 5.66 -2.13
N LEU A 93 -7.72 4.75 -2.18
CA LEU A 93 -6.48 4.94 -1.41
C LEU A 93 -5.61 6.05 -2.00
N ALA A 94 -5.57 6.19 -3.33
CA ALA A 94 -4.88 7.31 -3.97
C ALA A 94 -5.41 8.66 -3.48
N ASP A 95 -6.74 8.81 -3.35
CA ASP A 95 -7.37 10.04 -2.84
C ASP A 95 -7.07 10.26 -1.35
N GLU A 96 -6.93 9.20 -0.55
CA GLU A 96 -6.54 9.27 0.85
C GLU A 96 -5.09 9.74 1.02
N LEU A 97 -4.16 9.20 0.22
CA LEU A 97 -2.76 9.63 0.21
C LEU A 97 -2.62 11.09 -0.25
N ALA A 98 -3.43 11.51 -1.23
CA ALA A 98 -3.49 12.91 -1.66
C ALA A 98 -4.02 13.86 -0.56
N LYS A 99 -4.83 13.37 0.38
CA LYS A 99 -5.23 14.14 1.58
C LYS A 99 -4.09 14.23 2.58
N ILE A 100 -3.37 13.15 2.85
CA ILE A 100 -2.20 13.14 3.74
C ILE A 100 -1.13 14.11 3.24
N LYS A 101 -0.88 14.13 1.93
CA LYS A 101 0.02 15.11 1.31
C LYS A 101 -0.35 16.57 1.66
N LYS A 102 -1.65 16.88 1.78
CA LYS A 102 -2.16 18.23 2.09
C LYS A 102 -2.10 18.60 3.57
N THR A 103 -1.83 17.65 4.48
CA THR A 103 -1.72 17.94 5.91
C THR A 103 -0.33 18.44 6.32
N ASP A 104 0.62 18.51 5.38
CA ASP A 104 2.01 18.92 5.58
C ASP A 104 2.74 18.17 6.72
N LEU A 105 2.33 16.93 6.97
CA LEU A 105 3.01 16.04 7.89
C LEU A 105 4.41 15.73 7.37
N LYS A 106 5.38 15.69 8.29
CA LYS A 106 6.78 15.36 8.02
C LYS A 106 7.24 14.26 8.97
N GLY A 107 8.44 13.75 8.75
CA GLY A 107 9.09 12.85 9.68
C GLY A 107 8.31 11.55 9.89
N GLU A 108 8.47 10.97 11.06
CA GLU A 108 7.79 9.72 11.43
C GLU A 108 6.27 9.86 11.53
N ASP A 109 5.72 11.06 11.71
CA ASP A 109 4.27 11.27 11.72
C ASP A 109 3.68 11.13 10.31
N LEU A 110 4.42 11.56 9.29
CA LEU A 110 4.06 11.27 7.91
C LEU A 110 4.08 9.77 7.63
N ARG A 111 5.15 9.08 8.05
CA ARG A 111 5.28 7.63 7.87
C ARG A 111 4.09 6.90 8.49
N LYS A 112 3.74 7.23 9.73
CA LYS A 112 2.60 6.65 10.45
C LYS A 112 1.30 6.89 9.70
N ALA A 113 1.07 8.10 9.17
CA ALA A 113 -0.15 8.40 8.42
C ALA A 113 -0.27 7.53 7.16
N VAL A 114 0.80 7.42 6.36
CA VAL A 114 0.82 6.58 5.15
C VAL A 114 0.65 5.10 5.50
N ALA A 115 1.39 4.60 6.49
CA ALA A 115 1.28 3.22 6.95
C ALA A 115 -0.15 2.91 7.45
N LYS A 116 -0.75 3.82 8.20
CA LYS A 116 -2.11 3.67 8.73
C LYS A 116 -3.17 3.62 7.64
N ALA A 117 -3.04 4.43 6.59
CA ALA A 117 -3.94 4.39 5.45
C ALA A 117 -3.89 3.02 4.74
N LEU A 118 -2.68 2.48 4.55
CA LEU A 118 -2.47 1.16 3.96
C LEU A 118 -3.07 0.03 4.81
N GLU A 119 -2.80 0.02 6.11
CA GLU A 119 -3.34 -0.96 7.07
C GLU A 119 -4.87 -0.91 7.11
N THR A 120 -5.44 0.29 7.15
CA THR A 120 -6.90 0.49 7.15
C THR A 120 -7.53 -0.05 5.88
N LYS A 121 -6.90 0.22 4.72
CA LYS A 121 -7.40 -0.23 3.43
C LYS A 121 -7.28 -1.74 3.23
N TYR A 122 -6.12 -2.31 3.54
CA TYR A 122 -5.74 -3.66 3.14
C TYR A 122 -5.70 -4.69 4.28
N SER A 123 -5.95 -4.25 5.52
CA SER A 123 -5.88 -5.11 6.72
C SER A 123 -4.51 -5.78 6.87
N LEU A 124 -3.45 -5.00 6.66
CA LEU A 124 -2.05 -5.39 6.82
C LEU A 124 -1.62 -5.40 8.28
#